data_AF-A0AAQ3LAM8-F1
#
_entry.id   AF-A0AAQ3LAM8-F1
#
_cell.length_a   1.000
_cell.length_b   1.000
_cell.length_c   1.000
_cell.angle_alpha   90.00
_cell.angle_beta   90.00
_cell.angle_gamma   90.00
#
_symmetry.space_group_name_H-M   'P 1'
#
loop_
_entity.id
_entity.type
_entity.pdbx_description
1 polymer ?
#
loop_
_entity_poly.entity_id
_entity_poly.type
_entity_poly.pdbx_seq_one_letter_code
_entity_poly.pdbx_strand_id
1 'polypeptide(L)'
;MREAINLVAATVAVGIACWLGWLAVEMNTKEEKVEQVPPKQPSPPPPEPQIPRFRVNHPDLSAYQQAPPEVVLSRPLPRDMKMAMNRQIQLFTTIMGMDSPDDPTEKFQQDLNGLRNAFPEVHEARGHGYWRSSYRSYKTINGVVYYSYYYPIYRSTNEQMVDDFRHTVKNAQLDEVDFVIRNLGFKKESWVKRLENQPAGYTSDVQQRADRAFLSELSHYIGAWQNLKEQIETWHSENPDKEMAKTQWALFEKNELPNLNAYIGANTTDRWQISEDQVVEAKIPNRSTLYLRFNIAGRELHFPLQPAWHAKMPAAIIELPPLERRKEIQVDDHNPL
;
A
#
# COMPACT_ATOMS: atom_id res chain seq x y z
N MET A 1 83.24 -37.34 -59.71
CA MET A 1 82.11 -37.97 -59.00
C MET A 1 82.49 -38.71 -57.70
N ARG A 2 83.78 -38.91 -57.37
CA ARG A 2 84.21 -39.48 -56.07
C ARG A 2 84.48 -38.44 -54.96
N GLU A 3 84.63 -37.16 -55.30
CA GLU A 3 84.91 -36.10 -54.31
C GLU A 3 83.65 -35.52 -53.65
N ALA A 4 82.47 -35.66 -54.26
CA ALA A 4 81.22 -35.16 -53.69
C ALA A 4 80.66 -36.05 -52.56
N ILE A 5 81.03 -37.34 -52.51
CA ILE A 5 80.54 -38.29 -51.49
C ILE A 5 81.31 -38.14 -50.17
N ASN A 6 82.59 -37.77 -50.23
CA ASN A 6 83.41 -37.61 -49.02
C ASN A 6 83.06 -36.33 -48.23
N LEU A 7 82.53 -35.30 -48.87
CA LEU A 7 82.12 -34.05 -48.19
C LEU A 7 80.82 -34.22 -47.38
N VAL A 8 79.91 -35.07 -47.86
CA VAL A 8 78.62 -35.36 -47.19
C VAL A 8 78.82 -36.30 -45.98
N ALA A 9 79.76 -37.24 -46.06
CA ALA A 9 80.08 -38.12 -44.92
C ALA A 9 80.73 -37.37 -43.75
N ALA A 10 81.56 -36.35 -44.03
CA ALA A 10 82.21 -35.55 -42.99
C ALA A 10 81.25 -34.59 -42.26
N THR A 11 80.20 -34.10 -42.93
CA THR A 11 79.21 -33.19 -42.32
C THR A 11 78.21 -33.92 -41.41
N VAL A 12 77.86 -35.16 -41.73
CA VAL A 12 76.98 -35.99 -40.88
C VAL A 12 77.68 -36.46 -39.60
N ALA A 13 78.99 -36.73 -39.66
CA ALA A 13 79.76 -37.17 -38.48
C ALA A 13 79.92 -36.07 -37.41
N VAL A 14 80.08 -34.80 -37.83
CA VAL A 14 80.20 -33.65 -36.90
C VAL A 14 78.84 -33.31 -36.26
N GLY A 15 77.74 -33.49 -36.99
CA GLY A 15 76.38 -33.27 -36.46
C GLY A 15 75.98 -34.25 -35.35
N ILE A 16 76.38 -35.52 -35.46
CA ILE A 16 76.04 -36.55 -34.45
C ILE A 16 76.88 -36.41 -33.18
N ALA A 17 78.15 -35.97 -33.30
CA ALA A 17 79.02 -35.75 -32.14
C ALA A 17 78.57 -34.55 -31.28
N CYS A 18 78.07 -33.47 -31.88
CA CYS A 18 77.52 -32.34 -31.14
C CYS A 18 76.17 -32.64 -30.46
N TRP A 19 75.37 -33.55 -31.02
CA TRP A 19 74.08 -33.92 -30.43
C TRP A 19 74.24 -34.86 -29.21
N LEU A 20 75.18 -35.79 -29.26
CA LEU A 20 75.49 -36.68 -28.12
C LEU A 20 76.21 -35.96 -26.97
N GLY A 21 77.01 -34.92 -27.28
CA GLY A 21 77.64 -34.07 -26.25
C GLY A 21 76.65 -33.21 -25.47
N TRP A 22 75.55 -32.77 -26.09
CA TRP A 22 74.52 -31.96 -25.43
C TRP A 22 73.63 -32.80 -24.50
N LEU A 23 73.27 -34.03 -24.91
CA LEU A 23 72.52 -34.99 -24.09
C LEU A 23 73.30 -35.47 -22.86
N ALA A 24 74.63 -35.54 -22.92
CA ALA A 24 75.47 -35.94 -21.77
C ALA A 24 75.61 -34.84 -20.70
N VAL A 25 75.41 -33.56 -21.05
CA VAL A 25 75.47 -32.44 -20.10
C VAL A 25 74.13 -32.22 -19.40
N GLU A 26 73.01 -32.60 -20.01
CA GLU A 26 71.66 -32.40 -19.46
C GLU A 26 71.21 -33.51 -18.50
N MET A 27 71.94 -34.64 -18.40
CA MET A 27 71.63 -35.74 -17.50
C MET A 27 72.44 -35.78 -16.19
N ASN A 28 73.31 -34.78 -15.90
CA ASN A 28 74.20 -34.82 -14.73
C ASN A 28 74.03 -33.69 -13.69
N THR A 29 72.89 -32.99 -13.69
CA THR A 29 72.59 -31.95 -12.68
C THR A 29 71.16 -32.02 -12.20
N LYS A 30 70.78 -33.12 -11.55
CA LYS A 30 69.68 -33.16 -10.58
C LYS A 30 70.04 -34.14 -9.47
N GLU A 31 70.82 -33.66 -8.50
CA GLU A 31 70.91 -34.29 -7.19
C GLU A 31 69.53 -34.21 -6.54
N GLU A 32 68.92 -35.38 -6.35
CA GLU A 32 67.63 -35.58 -5.72
C GLU A 32 67.81 -35.54 -4.19
N LYS A 33 67.47 -34.39 -3.58
CA LYS A 33 67.32 -34.27 -2.13
C LYS A 33 66.02 -34.99 -1.74
N VAL A 34 66.13 -36.16 -1.14
CA VAL A 34 64.98 -36.88 -0.57
C VAL A 34 64.50 -36.13 0.67
N GLU A 35 63.49 -35.29 0.50
CA GLU A 35 62.73 -34.67 1.59
C GLU A 35 61.47 -35.51 1.84
N GLN A 36 61.36 -36.08 3.04
CA GLN A 36 60.24 -36.92 3.45
C GLN A 36 58.94 -36.10 3.41
N VAL A 37 58.01 -36.47 2.53
CA VAL A 37 56.66 -35.89 2.47
C VAL A 37 55.84 -36.42 3.66
N PRO A 38 55.33 -35.58 4.56
CA PRO A 38 54.47 -36.03 5.66
C PRO A 38 53.12 -36.53 5.12
N PRO A 39 52.41 -37.41 5.85
CA PRO A 39 51.19 -38.06 5.36
C PRO A 39 50.13 -37.02 4.98
N LYS A 40 49.63 -37.15 3.76
CA LYS A 40 48.63 -36.25 3.15
C LYS A 40 47.36 -36.27 4.01
N GLN A 41 47.10 -35.19 4.76
CA GLN A 41 45.80 -34.98 5.38
C GLN A 41 44.71 -35.00 4.29
N PRO A 42 43.55 -35.65 4.54
CA PRO A 42 42.44 -35.63 3.59
C PRO A 42 42.07 -34.18 3.33
N SER A 43 42.08 -33.79 2.05
CA SER A 43 41.63 -32.47 1.62
C SER A 43 40.23 -32.22 2.19
N PRO A 44 39.94 -31.05 2.79
CA PRO A 44 38.57 -30.74 3.17
C PRO A 44 37.67 -30.87 1.94
N PRO A 45 36.41 -31.34 2.11
CA PRO A 45 35.47 -31.42 1.01
C PRO A 45 35.38 -30.04 0.33
N PRO A 46 35.22 -29.98 -1.01
CA PRO A 46 35.11 -28.73 -1.72
C PRO A 46 34.00 -27.89 -1.05
N PRO A 47 34.22 -26.58 -0.84
CA PRO A 47 33.23 -25.74 -0.18
C PRO A 47 31.91 -25.88 -0.93
N GLU A 48 30.84 -26.20 -0.19
CA GLU A 48 29.49 -26.23 -0.77
C GLU A 48 29.21 -24.90 -1.45
N PRO A 49 28.64 -24.90 -2.67
CA PRO A 49 28.37 -23.67 -3.40
C PRO A 49 27.45 -22.79 -2.57
N GLN A 50 27.99 -21.69 -2.05
CA GLN A 50 27.28 -20.73 -1.23
C GLN A 50 26.17 -20.08 -2.06
N ILE A 51 24.95 -20.07 -1.54
CA ILE A 51 23.82 -19.41 -2.18
C ILE A 51 24.00 -17.90 -1.97
N PRO A 52 23.95 -17.08 -3.03
CA PRO A 52 24.03 -15.62 -2.91
C PRO A 52 22.95 -15.08 -1.98
N ARG A 53 23.33 -14.12 -1.15
CA ARG A 53 22.46 -13.45 -0.17
C ARG A 53 22.20 -12.04 -0.63
N PHE A 54 20.96 -11.59 -0.51
CA PHE A 54 20.55 -10.27 -0.93
C PHE A 54 19.75 -9.58 0.14
N ARG A 55 20.06 -8.32 0.42
CA ARG A 55 19.19 -7.44 1.21
C ARG A 55 18.22 -6.72 0.28
N VAL A 56 16.94 -6.77 0.60
CA VAL A 56 15.89 -6.07 -0.13
C VAL A 56 15.56 -4.78 0.60
N ASN A 57 15.81 -3.64 -0.03
CA ASN A 57 15.40 -2.36 0.50
C ASN A 57 14.13 -1.86 -0.21
N HIS A 58 13.17 -1.39 0.57
CA HIS A 58 11.93 -0.79 0.07
C HIS A 58 11.42 0.28 1.06
N PRO A 59 10.56 1.23 0.66
CA PRO A 59 9.95 2.17 1.60
C PRO A 59 9.11 1.40 2.61
N ASP A 60 9.04 1.95 3.82
CA ASP A 60 8.15 1.40 4.84
C ASP A 60 6.70 1.64 4.41
N LEU A 61 6.03 0.55 4.02
CA LEU A 61 4.63 0.54 3.62
C LEU A 61 3.81 -0.27 4.60
N SER A 62 4.32 -0.52 5.82
CA SER A 62 3.67 -1.35 6.85
C SER A 62 2.24 -0.91 7.13
N ALA A 63 1.94 0.39 7.11
CA ALA A 63 0.60 0.95 7.28
C ALA A 63 -0.42 0.50 6.21
N TYR A 64 0.05 0.11 5.03
CA TYR A 64 -0.78 -0.23 3.87
C TYR A 64 -0.68 -1.71 3.49
N GLN A 65 0.22 -2.47 4.11
CA GLN A 65 0.48 -3.88 3.83
C GLN A 65 -0.58 -4.77 4.48
N GLN A 66 -1.19 -5.63 3.67
CA GLN A 66 -2.09 -6.68 4.16
C GLN A 66 -1.36 -8.02 4.39
N ALA A 67 -0.20 -8.18 3.75
CA ALA A 67 0.63 -9.36 3.81
C ALA A 67 2.11 -8.96 3.70
N PRO A 68 3.04 -9.76 4.26
CA PRO A 68 4.46 -9.51 4.12
C PRO A 68 4.88 -9.52 2.64
N PRO A 69 5.83 -8.66 2.24
CA PRO A 69 6.28 -8.61 0.86
C PRO A 69 7.07 -9.87 0.46
N GLU A 70 6.98 -10.20 -0.82
CA GLU A 70 7.64 -11.38 -1.40
C GLU A 70 8.59 -10.96 -2.53
N VAL A 71 9.71 -11.66 -2.66
CA VAL A 71 10.56 -11.55 -3.86
C VAL A 71 10.15 -12.64 -4.84
N VAL A 72 9.92 -12.24 -6.08
CA VAL A 72 9.48 -13.11 -7.17
C VAL A 72 10.52 -13.11 -8.27
N LEU A 73 10.97 -14.30 -8.69
CA LEU A 73 11.76 -14.48 -9.89
C LEU A 73 10.84 -14.74 -11.07
N SER A 74 10.94 -13.90 -12.09
CA SER A 74 10.18 -14.08 -13.33
C SER A 74 11.09 -13.97 -14.55
N ARG A 75 10.62 -14.54 -15.67
CA ARG A 75 11.18 -14.26 -16.99
C ARG A 75 11.12 -12.76 -17.31
N PRO A 76 12.01 -12.25 -18.17
CA PRO A 76 12.00 -10.85 -18.58
C PRO A 76 10.67 -10.45 -19.21
N LEU A 77 10.16 -9.29 -18.80
CA LEU A 77 8.93 -8.75 -19.36
C LEU A 77 9.09 -8.41 -20.86
N PRO A 78 8.07 -8.70 -21.70
CA PRO A 78 7.99 -8.19 -23.06
C PRO A 78 7.80 -6.66 -23.03
N ARG A 79 7.97 -6.01 -24.18
CA ARG A 79 7.94 -4.54 -24.30
C ARG A 79 6.69 -3.92 -23.67
N ASP A 80 5.51 -4.46 -23.96
CA ASP A 80 4.24 -3.90 -23.50
C ASP A 80 4.09 -4.02 -21.98
N MET A 81 4.51 -5.16 -21.40
CA MET A 81 4.51 -5.35 -19.95
C MET A 81 5.56 -4.50 -19.24
N LYS A 82 6.70 -4.22 -19.89
CA LYS A 82 7.66 -3.23 -19.38
C LYS A 82 7.07 -1.82 -19.34
N MET A 83 6.27 -1.44 -20.35
CA MET A 83 5.58 -0.15 -20.35
C MET A 83 4.55 -0.08 -19.22
N ALA A 84 3.72 -1.11 -19.06
CA ALA A 84 2.76 -1.20 -17.95
C ALA A 84 3.45 -1.16 -16.58
N MET A 85 4.57 -1.88 -16.43
CA MET A 85 5.38 -1.85 -15.20
C MET A 85 5.91 -0.45 -14.88
N ASN A 86 6.51 0.23 -15.87
CA ASN A 86 7.00 1.59 -15.68
C ASN A 86 5.87 2.57 -15.35
N ARG A 87 4.69 2.38 -15.96
CA ARG A 87 3.50 3.18 -15.68
C ARG A 87 2.98 2.95 -14.27
N GLN A 88 2.97 1.70 -13.78
CA GLN A 88 2.65 1.39 -12.39
C GLN A 88 3.60 2.13 -11.44
N ILE A 89 4.92 2.04 -11.67
CA ILE A 89 5.92 2.71 -10.83
C ILE A 89 5.68 4.21 -10.82
N GLN A 90 5.51 4.83 -12.00
CA GLN A 90 5.28 6.26 -12.12
C GLN A 90 4.03 6.68 -11.33
N LEU A 91 2.88 6.07 -11.61
CA LEU A 91 1.62 6.45 -10.96
C LEU A 91 1.67 6.18 -9.45
N PHE A 92 2.25 5.06 -9.02
CA PHE A 92 2.42 4.75 -7.60
C PHE A 92 3.30 5.80 -6.92
N THR A 93 4.44 6.17 -7.51
CA THR A 93 5.31 7.22 -6.96
C THR A 93 4.69 8.60 -6.99
N THR A 94 3.82 8.91 -7.97
CA THR A 94 3.09 10.17 -8.00
C THR A 94 2.03 10.20 -6.91
N ILE A 95 1.29 9.11 -6.68
CA ILE A 95 0.28 9.05 -5.63
C ILE A 95 0.93 9.08 -4.25
N MET A 96 1.92 8.21 -3.99
CA MET A 96 2.61 8.09 -2.70
C MET A 96 3.60 9.24 -2.42
N GLY A 97 4.32 9.72 -3.44
CA GLY A 97 5.26 10.84 -3.31
C GLY A 97 4.56 12.20 -3.15
N MET A 98 3.25 12.23 -3.36
CA MET A 98 2.36 13.36 -3.04
C MET A 98 1.60 13.14 -1.73
N ASP A 99 1.95 12.15 -0.92
CA ASP A 99 1.65 12.13 0.52
C ASP A 99 2.51 13.20 1.21
N SER A 100 2.31 14.46 0.78
CA SER A 100 2.58 15.58 1.65
C SER A 100 1.73 15.37 2.91
N PRO A 101 2.20 15.75 4.10
CA PRO A 101 1.36 15.86 5.30
C PRO A 101 0.08 16.72 5.11
N ASP A 102 -0.11 17.31 3.93
CA ASP A 102 -1.23 18.15 3.54
C ASP A 102 -2.33 17.44 2.72
N ASP A 103 -2.35 16.10 2.55
CA ASP A 103 -3.52 15.44 1.93
C ASP A 103 -4.73 15.57 2.86
N PRO A 104 -5.73 16.41 2.52
CA PRO A 104 -6.85 16.68 3.41
C PRO A 104 -7.91 15.57 3.32
N THR A 105 -7.70 14.46 2.60
CA THR A 105 -8.70 13.40 2.46
C THR A 105 -9.16 12.88 3.83
N GLU A 106 -8.25 12.67 4.78
CA GLU A 106 -8.60 12.27 6.13
C GLU A 106 -9.39 13.37 6.86
N LYS A 107 -8.98 14.62 6.70
CA LYS A 107 -9.70 15.79 7.25
C LYS A 107 -11.11 15.90 6.67
N PHE A 108 -11.29 15.75 5.36
CA PHE A 108 -12.60 15.74 4.72
C PHE A 108 -13.47 14.61 5.25
N GLN A 109 -12.88 13.44 5.50
CA GLN A 109 -13.60 12.32 6.09
C GLN A 109 -14.02 12.60 7.54
N GLN A 110 -13.17 13.27 8.32
CA GLN A 110 -13.49 13.74 9.67
C GLN A 110 -14.61 14.78 9.64
N ASP A 111 -14.54 15.77 8.75
CA ASP A 111 -15.55 16.81 8.56
C ASP A 111 -16.89 16.21 8.11
N LEU A 112 -16.87 15.25 7.18
CA LEU A 112 -18.05 14.48 6.77
C LEU A 112 -18.67 13.72 7.94
N ASN A 113 -17.86 13.05 8.75
CA ASN A 113 -18.35 12.37 9.96
C ASN A 113 -18.92 13.38 10.97
N GLY A 114 -18.29 14.55 11.11
CA GLY A 114 -18.81 15.67 11.89
C GLY A 114 -20.19 16.11 11.41
N LEU A 115 -20.37 16.29 10.10
CA LEU A 115 -21.67 16.64 9.50
C LEU A 115 -22.72 15.55 9.70
N ARG A 116 -22.36 14.27 9.56
CA ARG A 116 -23.29 13.15 9.83
C ARG A 116 -23.77 13.16 11.29
N ASN A 117 -22.89 13.49 12.23
CA ASN A 117 -23.20 13.55 13.66
C ASN A 117 -23.92 14.84 14.09
N ALA A 118 -23.67 15.95 13.39
CA ALA A 118 -24.28 17.25 13.66
C ALA A 118 -25.65 17.43 12.97
N PHE A 119 -26.31 16.34 12.61
CA PHE A 119 -27.64 16.40 12.01
C PHE A 119 -28.63 17.11 12.96
N PRO A 120 -29.44 18.07 12.48
CA PRO A 120 -30.37 18.82 13.33
C PRO A 120 -31.28 17.92 14.16
N GLU A 121 -31.39 18.23 15.45
CA GLU A 121 -32.26 17.50 16.36
C GLU A 121 -33.74 17.88 16.18
N VAL A 122 -34.63 17.04 16.68
CA VAL A 122 -36.08 17.32 16.71
C VAL A 122 -36.31 18.53 17.62
N HIS A 123 -36.96 19.59 17.14
CA HIS A 123 -37.35 20.68 18.02
C HIS A 123 -38.59 20.31 18.83
N GLU A 124 -38.42 20.29 20.14
CA GLU A 124 -39.53 20.35 21.07
C GLU A 124 -39.93 21.81 21.29
N ALA A 125 -40.95 22.28 20.57
CA ALA A 125 -41.55 23.56 20.89
C ALA A 125 -42.26 23.46 22.26
N ARG A 126 -41.67 24.05 23.29
CA ARG A 126 -42.34 24.23 24.59
C ARG A 126 -43.34 25.37 24.47
N GLY A 127 -44.62 25.03 24.43
CA GLY A 127 -45.70 26.03 24.36
C GLY A 127 -46.97 25.56 25.06
N HIS A 128 -47.65 26.48 25.74
CA HIS A 128 -49.00 26.26 26.27
C HIS A 128 -50.00 26.21 25.10
N GLY A 129 -50.24 25.02 24.55
CA GLY A 129 -51.29 24.79 23.56
C GLY A 129 -52.63 24.50 24.24
N TYR A 130 -53.63 25.34 24.01
CA TYR A 130 -55.02 25.07 24.41
C TYR A 130 -55.65 24.03 23.48
N TRP A 131 -55.37 22.75 23.70
CA TRP A 131 -56.33 21.69 23.37
C TRP A 131 -57.11 21.36 24.64
N ARG A 132 -58.42 21.66 24.64
CA ARG A 132 -59.33 21.38 25.76
C ARG A 132 -59.52 19.87 25.94
N SER A 133 -58.60 19.25 26.65
CA SER A 133 -58.83 17.98 27.35
C SER A 133 -58.10 18.03 28.69
N SER A 134 -58.44 19.02 29.52
CA SER A 134 -58.03 19.04 30.92
C SER A 134 -58.78 17.95 31.67
N TYR A 135 -58.14 16.81 31.90
CA TYR A 135 -58.58 15.89 32.95
C TYR A 135 -58.35 16.58 34.30
N ARG A 136 -59.44 17.10 34.88
CA ARG A 136 -59.42 17.81 36.16
C ARG A 136 -59.47 16.77 37.28
N SER A 137 -58.31 16.42 37.83
CA SER A 137 -58.23 15.69 39.09
C SER A 137 -58.13 16.72 40.23
N TYR A 138 -59.10 16.71 41.15
CA TYR A 138 -59.04 17.48 42.38
C TYR A 138 -59.00 16.54 43.57
N LYS A 139 -58.23 16.92 44.59
CA LYS A 139 -58.21 16.24 45.88
C LYS A 139 -58.50 17.26 46.95
N THR A 140 -59.48 16.98 47.81
CA THR A 140 -59.80 17.83 48.95
C THR A 140 -59.11 17.26 50.19
N ILE A 141 -58.30 18.08 50.86
CA ILE A 141 -57.65 17.71 52.13
C ILE A 141 -57.98 18.84 53.12
N ASN A 142 -58.59 18.49 54.25
CA ASN A 142 -58.99 19.45 55.31
C ASN A 142 -59.81 20.65 54.80
N GLY A 143 -60.75 20.41 53.88
CA GLY A 143 -61.62 21.44 53.32
C GLY A 143 -60.97 22.34 52.26
N VAL A 144 -59.66 22.18 51.99
CA VAL A 144 -58.94 22.89 50.94
C VAL A 144 -58.92 22.05 49.67
N VAL A 145 -59.36 22.63 48.56
CA VAL A 145 -59.38 21.99 47.24
C VAL A 145 -58.02 22.19 46.58
N TYR A 146 -57.28 21.10 46.38
CA TYR A 146 -56.03 21.11 45.62
C TYR A 146 -56.33 20.73 44.17
N TYR A 147 -55.97 21.64 43.26
CA TYR A 147 -56.07 21.42 41.81
C TYR A 147 -54.72 20.92 41.29
N SER A 148 -54.70 19.70 40.74
CA SER A 148 -53.54 19.20 40.01
C SER A 148 -53.76 19.42 38.52
N TYR A 149 -52.99 20.33 37.93
CA TYR A 149 -52.94 20.51 36.48
C TYR A 149 -51.93 19.51 35.92
N TYR A 150 -52.41 18.49 35.21
CA TYR A 150 -51.56 17.77 34.27
C TYR A 150 -51.52 18.58 32.98
N TYR A 151 -50.38 19.20 32.68
CA TYR A 151 -50.13 19.74 31.35
C TYR A 151 -49.71 18.57 30.46
N PRO A 152 -50.48 18.19 29.42
CA PRO A 152 -49.98 17.25 28.44
C PRO A 152 -48.92 17.97 27.61
N ILE A 153 -47.72 17.41 27.55
CA ILE A 153 -46.64 17.84 26.67
C ILE A 153 -47.06 17.44 25.25
N TYR A 154 -47.38 18.41 24.39
CA TYR A 154 -47.80 18.13 23.01
C TYR A 154 -46.65 18.45 22.03
N ARG A 155 -45.91 17.38 21.66
CA ARG A 155 -45.14 17.01 20.43
C ARG A 155 -44.72 18.16 19.48
N SER A 156 -43.44 18.55 19.35
CA SER A 156 -42.26 17.94 18.67
C SER A 156 -42.33 17.99 17.13
N THR A 157 -41.28 18.49 16.45
CA THR A 157 -41.15 18.49 14.98
C THR A 157 -41.63 17.18 14.38
N ASN A 158 -42.27 17.23 13.20
CA ASN A 158 -42.82 16.05 12.56
C ASN A 158 -41.71 14.99 12.38
N GLU A 159 -41.79 13.89 13.13
CA GLU A 159 -40.76 12.85 13.14
C GLU A 159 -40.55 12.24 11.76
N GLN A 160 -41.62 12.11 10.97
CA GLN A 160 -41.53 11.62 9.59
C GLN A 160 -40.75 12.59 8.68
N MET A 161 -40.85 13.91 8.94
CA MET A 161 -40.02 14.89 8.25
C MET A 161 -38.55 14.70 8.65
N VAL A 162 -38.27 14.59 9.96
CA VAL A 162 -36.90 14.42 10.46
C VAL A 162 -36.25 13.14 9.93
N ASP A 163 -36.95 12.02 9.96
CA ASP A 163 -36.45 10.73 9.47
C ASP A 163 -36.21 10.75 7.96
N ASP A 164 -37.07 11.43 7.18
CA ASP A 164 -36.89 11.60 5.74
C ASP A 164 -35.56 12.32 5.42
N PHE A 165 -35.18 13.35 6.19
CA PHE A 165 -33.87 14.01 6.03
C PHE A 165 -32.72 13.17 6.57
N ARG A 166 -32.91 12.51 7.73
CA ARG A 166 -31.87 11.70 8.38
C ARG A 166 -31.40 10.55 7.50
N HIS A 167 -32.30 9.91 6.77
CA HIS A 167 -31.94 8.84 5.84
C HIS A 167 -31.05 9.29 4.69
N THR A 168 -31.15 10.55 4.25
CA THR A 168 -30.32 11.10 3.17
C THR A 168 -28.86 11.25 3.60
N VAL A 169 -28.61 11.61 4.86
CA VAL A 169 -27.26 11.87 5.37
C VAL A 169 -26.61 10.63 6.00
N LYS A 170 -27.43 9.68 6.45
CA LYS A 170 -26.94 8.47 7.11
C LYS A 170 -26.15 7.62 6.11
N ASN A 171 -24.87 7.41 6.41
CA ASN A 171 -23.90 6.68 5.60
C ASN A 171 -23.40 7.38 4.32
N ALA A 172 -23.76 8.64 4.07
CA ALA A 172 -23.39 9.35 2.86
C ALA A 172 -21.87 9.55 2.71
N GLN A 173 -21.26 9.06 1.64
CA GLN A 173 -19.81 9.09 1.39
C GLN A 173 -19.33 10.44 0.82
N LEU A 174 -18.00 10.66 0.76
CA LEU A 174 -17.41 11.91 0.26
C LEU A 174 -17.79 12.20 -1.21
N ASP A 175 -17.87 11.16 -2.04
CA ASP A 175 -18.29 11.25 -3.44
C ASP A 175 -19.80 11.50 -3.61
N GLU A 176 -20.58 11.33 -2.53
CA GLU A 176 -22.03 11.54 -2.52
C GLU A 176 -22.44 12.93 -1.99
N VAL A 177 -21.49 13.78 -1.58
CA VAL A 177 -21.77 15.13 -1.02
C VAL A 177 -22.69 15.94 -1.93
N ASP A 178 -22.46 15.90 -3.25
CA ASP A 178 -23.30 16.59 -4.24
C ASP A 178 -24.72 16.02 -4.36
N PHE A 179 -24.86 14.71 -4.19
CA PHE A 179 -26.16 14.06 -4.16
C PHE A 179 -26.92 14.45 -2.89
N VAL A 180 -26.25 14.45 -1.73
CA VAL A 180 -26.82 14.84 -0.44
C VAL A 180 -27.32 16.27 -0.48
N ILE A 181 -26.50 17.24 -0.91
CA ILE A 181 -26.89 18.66 -0.99
C ILE A 181 -28.16 18.83 -1.82
N ARG A 182 -28.20 18.23 -3.03
CA ARG A 182 -29.36 18.32 -3.92
C ARG A 182 -30.61 17.70 -3.31
N ASN A 183 -30.47 16.52 -2.70
CA ASN A 183 -31.60 15.79 -2.13
C ASN A 183 -32.15 16.49 -0.87
N LEU A 184 -31.28 16.98 0.02
CA LEU A 184 -31.68 17.80 1.16
C LEU A 184 -32.39 19.09 0.71
N GLY A 185 -31.85 19.78 -0.31
CA GLY A 185 -32.48 20.97 -0.90
C GLY A 185 -33.88 20.69 -1.44
N PHE A 186 -34.04 19.64 -2.27
CA PHE A 186 -35.33 19.25 -2.83
C PHE A 186 -36.36 18.86 -1.75
N LYS A 187 -35.95 18.05 -0.77
CA LYS A 187 -36.82 17.67 0.35
C LYS A 187 -37.24 18.89 1.17
N LYS A 188 -36.31 19.81 1.44
CA LYS A 188 -36.59 21.06 2.17
C LYS A 188 -37.63 21.90 1.44
N GLU A 189 -37.45 22.16 0.15
CA GLU A 189 -38.43 22.92 -0.65
C GLU A 189 -39.80 22.24 -0.66
N SER A 190 -39.83 20.91 -0.76
CA SER A 190 -41.07 20.13 -0.72
C SER A 190 -41.80 20.29 0.62
N TRP A 191 -41.07 20.27 1.74
CA TRP A 191 -41.64 20.46 3.08
C TRP A 191 -42.08 21.90 3.34
N VAL A 192 -41.34 22.91 2.87
CA VAL A 192 -41.75 24.33 2.92
C VAL A 192 -43.10 24.52 2.21
N LYS A 193 -43.22 24.01 0.97
CA LYS A 193 -44.46 24.09 0.20
C LYS A 193 -45.62 23.38 0.89
N ARG A 194 -45.38 22.23 1.53
CA ARG A 194 -46.42 21.52 2.31
C ARG A 194 -46.91 22.34 3.50
N LEU A 195 -46.01 22.99 4.23
CA LEU A 195 -46.35 23.83 5.39
C LEU A 195 -47.09 25.12 5.01
N GLU A 196 -46.79 25.68 3.84
CA GLU A 196 -47.46 26.89 3.32
C GLU A 196 -48.86 26.60 2.79
N ASN A 197 -49.07 25.42 2.17
CA ASN A 197 -50.36 25.03 1.58
C ASN A 197 -51.24 24.20 2.54
N GLN A 198 -50.86 24.09 3.81
CA GLN A 198 -51.63 23.34 4.79
C GLN A 198 -52.95 24.06 5.13
N PRO A 199 -54.10 23.35 5.15
CA PRO A 199 -55.37 23.94 5.53
C PRO A 199 -55.33 24.47 6.96
N ALA A 200 -56.01 25.60 7.21
CA ALA A 200 -56.17 26.15 8.55
C ALA A 200 -56.76 25.10 9.52
N GLY A 201 -56.06 24.84 10.63
CA GLY A 201 -56.48 23.86 11.65
C GLY A 201 -55.97 22.42 11.46
N TYR A 202 -55.23 22.13 10.39
CA TYR A 202 -54.69 20.78 10.13
C TYR A 202 -53.51 20.39 11.06
N THR A 203 -52.73 21.37 11.51
CA THR A 203 -51.63 21.23 12.48
C THR A 203 -51.72 22.32 13.53
N SER A 204 -51.24 22.06 14.74
CA SER A 204 -51.19 23.09 15.79
C SER A 204 -50.18 24.19 15.40
N ASP A 205 -50.44 25.43 15.80
CA ASP A 205 -49.49 26.56 15.61
C ASP A 205 -48.11 26.26 16.23
N VAL A 206 -48.09 25.44 17.29
CA VAL A 206 -46.89 24.98 17.98
C VAL A 206 -46.07 24.03 17.09
N GLN A 207 -46.73 23.06 16.45
CA GLN A 207 -46.11 22.15 15.48
C GLN A 207 -45.55 22.91 14.28
N GLN A 208 -46.33 23.83 13.72
CA GLN A 208 -45.92 24.60 12.55
C GLN A 208 -44.69 25.48 12.84
N ARG A 209 -44.60 26.03 14.06
CA ARG A 209 -43.40 26.75 14.51
C ARG A 209 -42.19 25.82 14.68
N ALA A 210 -42.38 24.62 15.25
CA ALA A 210 -41.32 23.63 15.40
C ALA A 210 -40.79 23.13 14.05
N ASP A 211 -41.69 22.90 13.08
CA ASP A 211 -41.31 22.47 11.73
C ASP A 211 -40.57 23.58 10.97
N ARG A 212 -41.01 24.84 11.10
CA ARG A 212 -40.28 25.99 10.52
C ARG A 212 -38.90 26.20 11.14
N ALA A 213 -38.77 26.05 12.46
CA ALA A 213 -37.48 26.11 13.15
C ALA A 213 -36.53 25.03 12.61
N PHE A 214 -37.02 23.79 12.47
CA PHE A 214 -36.24 22.67 11.96
C PHE A 214 -35.77 22.92 10.51
N LEU A 215 -36.65 23.41 9.64
CA LEU A 215 -36.27 23.75 8.25
C LEU A 215 -35.29 24.91 8.18
N SER A 216 -35.32 25.83 9.16
CA SER A 216 -34.31 26.90 9.29
C SER A 216 -32.96 26.32 9.65
N GLU A 217 -32.86 25.46 10.66
CA GLU A 217 -31.61 24.78 11.03
C GLU A 217 -31.07 23.90 9.90
N LEU A 218 -31.96 23.20 9.20
CA LEU A 218 -31.60 22.43 8.02
C LEU A 218 -30.96 23.30 6.93
N SER A 219 -31.31 24.59 6.84
CA SER A 219 -30.66 25.52 5.90
C SER A 219 -29.20 25.74 6.24
N HIS A 220 -28.90 25.95 7.53
CA HIS A 220 -27.54 26.07 8.01
C HIS A 220 -26.77 24.76 7.83
N TYR A 221 -27.42 23.64 8.09
CA TYR A 221 -26.85 22.31 7.88
C TYR A 221 -26.48 22.07 6.41
N ILE A 222 -27.39 22.35 5.46
CA ILE A 222 -27.10 22.27 4.02
C ILE A 222 -25.91 23.18 3.64
N GLY A 223 -25.83 24.39 4.22
CA GLY A 223 -24.69 25.29 4.03
C GLY A 223 -23.36 24.68 4.49
N ALA A 224 -23.36 23.92 5.58
CA ALA A 224 -22.15 23.22 6.05
C ALA A 224 -21.72 22.10 5.08
N TRP A 225 -22.66 21.40 4.45
CA TRP A 225 -22.35 20.46 3.36
C TRP A 225 -21.81 21.17 2.11
N GLN A 226 -22.35 22.34 1.76
CA GLN A 226 -21.82 23.16 0.66
C GLN A 226 -20.39 23.62 0.92
N ASN A 227 -20.07 24.03 2.15
CA ASN A 227 -18.70 24.38 2.51
C ASN A 227 -17.74 23.19 2.37
N LEU A 228 -18.15 21.99 2.78
CA LEU A 228 -17.34 20.78 2.58
C LEU A 228 -17.10 20.50 1.09
N LYS A 229 -18.14 20.65 0.26
CA LYS A 229 -18.02 20.53 -1.19
C LYS A 229 -17.00 21.52 -1.75
N GLU A 230 -17.10 22.80 -1.40
CA GLU A 230 -16.19 23.84 -1.89
C GLU A 230 -14.74 23.56 -1.48
N GLN A 231 -14.51 23.05 -0.27
CA GLN A 231 -13.17 22.66 0.18
C GLN A 231 -12.59 21.51 -0.64
N ILE A 232 -13.40 20.50 -0.95
CA ILE A 232 -13.02 19.37 -1.80
C ILE A 232 -12.69 19.87 -3.21
N GLU A 233 -13.57 20.66 -3.82
CA GLU A 233 -13.37 21.22 -5.17
C GLU A 233 -12.15 22.14 -5.25
N THR A 234 -11.94 22.99 -4.25
CA THR A 234 -10.76 23.87 -4.17
C THR A 234 -9.49 23.05 -4.15
N TRP A 235 -9.42 22.04 -3.28
CA TRP A 235 -8.25 21.17 -3.21
C TRP A 235 -7.98 20.44 -4.53
N HIS A 236 -9.02 19.93 -5.19
CA HIS A 236 -8.89 19.31 -6.51
C HIS A 236 -8.37 20.29 -7.57
N SER A 237 -8.83 21.55 -7.53
CA SER A 237 -8.39 22.59 -8.46
C SER A 237 -6.94 23.01 -8.23
N GLU A 238 -6.47 23.00 -6.98
CA GLU A 238 -5.10 23.33 -6.61
C GLU A 238 -4.13 22.17 -6.86
N ASN A 239 -4.63 20.93 -6.95
CA ASN A 239 -3.84 19.71 -7.14
C ASN A 239 -4.24 18.91 -8.40
N PRO A 240 -4.26 19.52 -9.59
CA PRO A 240 -4.76 18.89 -10.82
C PRO A 240 -3.96 17.66 -11.22
N ASP A 241 -2.64 17.66 -10.97
CA ASP A 241 -1.77 16.53 -11.27
C ASP A 241 -2.09 15.30 -10.41
N LYS A 242 -2.51 15.50 -9.15
CA LYS A 242 -2.87 14.40 -8.24
C LYS A 242 -4.20 13.77 -8.67
N GLU A 243 -5.19 14.57 -9.08
CA GLU A 243 -6.45 14.05 -9.61
C GLU A 243 -6.29 13.36 -10.96
N MET A 244 -5.45 13.91 -11.82
CA MET A 244 -5.10 13.25 -13.08
C MET A 244 -4.40 11.91 -12.81
N ALA A 245 -3.46 11.86 -11.85
CA ALA A 245 -2.78 10.63 -11.46
C ALA A 245 -3.73 9.60 -10.86
N LYS A 246 -4.66 10.00 -9.97
CA LYS A 246 -5.71 9.11 -9.44
C LYS A 246 -6.59 8.54 -10.56
N THR A 247 -7.02 9.38 -11.49
CA THR A 247 -7.83 8.96 -12.65
C THR A 247 -7.07 7.97 -13.53
N GLN A 248 -5.80 8.27 -13.83
CA GLN A 248 -4.94 7.38 -14.60
C GLN A 248 -4.65 6.07 -13.86
N TRP A 249 -4.54 6.11 -12.53
CA TRP A 249 -4.40 4.92 -11.69
C TRP A 249 -5.64 4.04 -11.74
N ALA A 250 -6.84 4.61 -11.62
CA ALA A 250 -8.09 3.85 -11.72
C ALA A 250 -8.22 3.16 -13.10
N LEU A 251 -7.82 3.84 -14.18
CA LEU A 251 -7.78 3.26 -15.52
C LEU A 251 -6.73 2.16 -15.66
N PHE A 252 -5.54 2.36 -15.10
CA PHE A 252 -4.47 1.38 -15.08
C PHE A 252 -4.87 0.12 -14.29
N GLU A 253 -5.45 0.31 -13.10
CA GLU A 253 -5.93 -0.74 -12.20
C GLU A 253 -6.97 -1.63 -12.90
N LYS A 254 -7.87 -1.04 -13.68
CA LYS A 254 -8.91 -1.78 -14.40
C LYS A 254 -8.40 -2.53 -15.63
N ASN A 255 -7.48 -1.93 -16.39
CA ASN A 255 -7.16 -2.39 -17.75
C ASN A 255 -5.78 -3.04 -17.90
N GLU A 256 -4.77 -2.58 -17.16
CA GLU A 256 -3.37 -2.97 -17.37
C GLU A 256 -2.85 -3.83 -16.21
N LEU A 257 -3.20 -3.49 -14.96
CA LEU A 257 -2.74 -4.20 -13.78
C LEU A 257 -3.08 -5.71 -13.79
N PRO A 258 -4.30 -6.15 -14.17
CA PRO A 258 -4.62 -7.58 -14.20
C PRO A 258 -3.77 -8.34 -15.21
N ASN A 259 -3.47 -7.72 -16.36
CA ASN A 259 -2.65 -8.32 -17.41
C ASN A 259 -1.17 -8.43 -16.97
N LEU A 260 -0.66 -7.39 -16.29
CA LEU A 260 0.68 -7.41 -15.72
C LEU A 260 0.81 -8.50 -14.66
N ASN A 261 -0.15 -8.59 -13.74
CA ASN A 261 -0.17 -9.60 -12.69
C ASN A 261 -0.33 -11.02 -13.25
N ALA A 262 -1.21 -11.21 -14.24
CA ALA A 262 -1.36 -12.50 -14.91
C ALA A 262 -0.05 -12.92 -15.61
N TYR A 263 0.63 -11.98 -16.27
CA TYR A 263 1.90 -12.28 -16.94
C TYR A 263 2.99 -12.67 -15.93
N ILE A 264 3.19 -11.88 -14.87
CA ILE A 264 4.20 -12.16 -13.85
C ILE A 264 3.87 -13.46 -13.13
N GLY A 265 2.61 -13.68 -12.76
CA GLY A 265 2.15 -14.92 -12.12
C GLY A 265 2.41 -16.16 -12.98
N ALA A 266 2.09 -16.12 -14.27
CA ALA A 266 2.31 -17.23 -15.20
C ALA A 266 3.79 -17.51 -15.53
N ASN A 267 4.65 -16.49 -15.40
CA ASN A 267 6.08 -16.59 -15.73
C ASN A 267 6.98 -16.61 -14.48
N THR A 268 6.39 -16.68 -13.29
CA THR A 268 7.11 -16.85 -12.04
C THR A 268 7.75 -18.23 -12.01
N THR A 269 9.05 -18.29 -11.77
CA THR A 269 9.78 -19.55 -11.60
C THR A 269 10.01 -19.87 -10.13
N ASP A 270 10.27 -18.86 -9.30
CA ASP A 270 10.53 -19.01 -7.86
C ASP A 270 9.97 -17.81 -7.07
N ARG A 271 9.71 -18.05 -5.79
CA ARG A 271 9.25 -17.04 -4.82
C ARG A 271 9.98 -17.23 -3.49
N TRP A 272 10.32 -16.12 -2.85
CA TRP A 272 10.92 -16.09 -1.53
C TRP A 272 10.21 -15.09 -0.64
N GLN A 273 9.88 -15.49 0.58
CA GLN A 273 9.42 -14.57 1.60
C GLN A 273 10.61 -13.75 2.12
N ILE A 274 10.36 -12.47 2.37
CA ILE A 274 11.36 -11.58 2.97
C ILE A 274 11.38 -11.86 4.48
N SER A 275 12.54 -12.26 4.99
CA SER A 275 12.76 -12.45 6.43
C SER A 275 12.70 -11.12 7.19
N GLU A 276 12.58 -11.15 8.52
CA GLU A 276 12.58 -9.95 9.36
C GLU A 276 13.82 -9.05 9.12
N ASP A 277 14.97 -9.67 8.83
CA ASP A 277 16.23 -8.98 8.51
C ASP A 277 16.28 -8.38 7.08
N GLN A 278 15.19 -8.53 6.31
CA GLN A 278 15.07 -8.17 4.91
C GLN A 278 16.04 -8.90 3.98
N VAL A 279 16.48 -10.10 4.37
CA VAL A 279 17.45 -10.90 3.61
C VAL A 279 16.74 -12.03 2.87
N VAL A 280 17.13 -12.22 1.60
CA VAL A 280 16.69 -13.30 0.73
C VAL A 280 17.89 -14.07 0.20
N GLU A 281 17.84 -15.39 0.29
CA GLU A 281 18.81 -16.31 -0.27
C GLU A 281 18.28 -16.88 -1.58
N ALA A 282 18.84 -16.42 -2.70
CA ALA A 282 18.32 -16.76 -4.03
C ALA A 282 19.45 -17.01 -5.02
N LYS A 283 19.31 -18.06 -5.83
CA LYS A 283 20.13 -18.23 -7.04
C LYS A 283 19.41 -17.53 -8.18
N ILE A 284 19.97 -16.41 -8.67
CA ILE A 284 19.39 -15.66 -9.78
C ILE A 284 19.97 -16.24 -11.09
N PRO A 285 19.17 -16.94 -11.92
CA PRO A 285 19.64 -17.43 -13.20
C PRO A 285 19.91 -16.27 -14.16
N ASN A 286 20.90 -16.44 -15.04
CA ASN A 286 21.18 -15.48 -16.10
C ASN A 286 19.90 -15.19 -16.92
N ARG A 287 19.65 -13.90 -17.17
CA ARG A 287 18.47 -13.37 -17.89
C ARG A 287 17.13 -13.51 -17.16
N SER A 288 17.12 -13.67 -15.84
CA SER A 288 15.88 -13.55 -15.05
C SER A 288 15.75 -12.13 -14.46
N THR A 289 14.55 -11.74 -14.06
CA THR A 289 14.32 -10.45 -13.38
C THR A 289 13.65 -10.70 -12.04
N LEU A 290 14.17 -10.04 -11.01
CA LEU A 290 13.58 -10.06 -9.67
C LEU A 290 12.57 -8.93 -9.53
N TYR A 291 11.44 -9.26 -8.93
CA TYR A 291 10.39 -8.32 -8.59
C TYR A 291 10.10 -8.40 -7.10
N LEU A 292 9.93 -7.26 -6.47
CA LEU A 292 9.31 -7.15 -5.17
C LEU A 292 7.79 -7.08 -5.36
N ARG A 293 7.07 -8.03 -4.76
CA ARG A 293 5.62 -8.16 -4.80
C ARG A 293 5.03 -7.67 -3.49
N PHE A 294 4.12 -6.71 -3.57
CA PHE A 294 3.35 -6.21 -2.44
C PHE A 294 1.87 -6.49 -2.62
N ASN A 295 1.18 -6.74 -1.51
CA ASN A 295 -0.28 -6.67 -1.45
C ASN A 295 -0.71 -5.46 -0.62
N ILE A 296 -1.22 -4.43 -1.30
CA ILE A 296 -1.61 -3.15 -0.71
C ILE A 296 -3.10 -2.92 -0.98
N ALA A 297 -3.90 -2.83 0.08
CA ALA A 297 -5.35 -2.59 -0.03
C ALA A 297 -6.06 -3.49 -1.07
N GLY A 298 -5.73 -4.79 -1.10
CA GLY A 298 -6.28 -5.77 -2.04
C GLY A 298 -5.66 -5.75 -3.45
N ARG A 299 -4.62 -4.94 -3.68
CA ARG A 299 -3.93 -4.80 -4.97
C ARG A 299 -2.58 -5.48 -4.91
N GLU A 300 -2.31 -6.32 -5.89
CA GLU A 300 -0.99 -6.93 -6.07
C GLU A 300 -0.15 -6.04 -6.98
N LEU A 301 0.92 -5.44 -6.43
CA LEU A 301 1.83 -4.55 -7.14
C LEU A 301 3.23 -5.17 -7.21
N HIS A 302 3.89 -4.95 -8.34
CA HIS A 302 5.22 -5.49 -8.61
C HIS A 302 6.23 -4.38 -8.86
N PHE A 303 7.41 -4.44 -8.25
CA PHE A 303 8.48 -3.46 -8.46
C PHE A 303 9.78 -4.17 -8.85
N PRO A 304 10.41 -3.84 -9.99
CA PRO A 304 11.66 -4.47 -10.38
C PRO A 304 12.75 -4.14 -9.36
N LEU A 305 13.44 -5.16 -8.86
CA LEU A 305 14.57 -5.01 -7.96
C LEU A 305 15.83 -4.73 -8.80
N GLN A 306 16.41 -3.54 -8.63
CA GLN A 306 17.65 -3.15 -9.29
C GLN A 306 18.85 -3.22 -8.33
N PRO A 307 20.07 -3.49 -8.85
CA PRO A 307 21.30 -3.56 -8.04
C PRO A 307 21.70 -2.24 -7.37
N ALA A 308 21.15 -1.12 -7.84
CA ALA A 308 21.43 0.21 -7.32
C ALA A 308 20.15 0.94 -6.94
N TRP A 309 20.18 1.66 -5.83
CA TRP A 309 19.07 2.51 -5.40
C TRP A 309 18.89 3.69 -6.36
N HIS A 310 17.65 3.95 -6.79
CA HIS A 310 17.31 5.13 -7.59
C HIS A 310 16.18 5.91 -6.93
N ALA A 311 16.26 7.25 -6.89
CA ALA A 311 15.25 8.11 -6.26
C ALA A 311 13.82 7.97 -6.84
N LYS A 312 13.67 7.28 -7.98
CA LYS A 312 12.40 7.02 -8.66
C LYS A 312 11.95 5.56 -8.60
N MET A 313 12.70 4.70 -7.89
CA MET A 313 12.37 3.28 -7.74
C MET A 313 12.18 2.95 -6.26
N PRO A 314 11.01 2.43 -5.87
CA PRO A 314 10.73 2.12 -4.47
C PRO A 314 11.39 0.81 -4.02
N ALA A 315 12.18 0.12 -4.82
CA ALA A 315 12.76 -1.14 -4.40
C ALA A 315 14.16 -1.35 -4.99
N ALA A 316 15.12 -1.73 -4.14
CA ALA A 316 16.49 -2.01 -4.51
C ALA A 316 16.97 -3.29 -3.84
N ILE A 317 17.92 -3.97 -4.47
CA ILE A 317 18.56 -5.17 -3.93
C ILE A 317 20.06 -4.93 -3.78
N ILE A 318 20.60 -5.27 -2.61
CA ILE A 318 22.03 -5.17 -2.30
C ILE A 318 22.56 -6.57 -2.06
N GLU A 319 23.57 -6.99 -2.83
CA GLU A 319 24.25 -8.26 -2.60
C GLU A 319 25.05 -8.20 -1.29
N LEU A 320 24.85 -9.20 -0.43
CA LEU A 320 25.54 -9.33 0.84
C LEU A 320 26.71 -10.30 0.70
N PRO A 321 27.81 -10.07 1.43
CA PRO A 321 28.89 -11.05 1.49
C PRO A 321 28.36 -12.38 2.03
N PRO A 322 28.92 -13.51 1.58
CA PRO A 322 28.51 -14.82 2.06
C PRO A 322 28.72 -14.96 3.57
N LEU A 323 27.87 -15.77 4.22
CA LEU A 323 28.03 -16.10 5.64
C LEU A 323 29.33 -16.87 5.84
N GLU A 324 30.33 -16.21 6.44
CA GLU A 324 31.47 -16.91 7.02
C GLU A 324 30.95 -17.77 8.17
N ARG A 325 31.02 -19.11 8.05
CA ARG A 325 30.78 -19.99 9.20
C ARG A 325 31.82 -19.62 10.25
N ARG A 326 31.36 -19.11 11.40
CA ARG A 326 32.20 -19.05 12.60
C ARG A 326 32.78 -20.45 12.78
N LYS A 327 34.12 -20.57 12.75
CA LYS A 327 34.78 -21.79 13.19
C LYS A 327 34.35 -21.99 14.64
N GLU A 328 33.53 -22.99 14.89
CA GLU A 328 33.38 -23.53 16.24
C GLU A 328 34.79 -23.92 16.66
N ILE A 329 35.35 -23.15 17.59
CA ILE A 329 36.51 -23.57 18.34
C ILE A 329 35.98 -24.78 19.12
N GLN A 330 36.33 -25.98 18.69
CA GLN A 330 36.28 -27.14 19.55
C GLN A 330 37.13 -26.78 20.77
N VAL A 331 36.45 -26.52 21.90
CA VAL A 331 37.10 -26.49 23.19
C VAL A 331 37.46 -27.95 23.44
N ASP A 332 38.74 -28.28 23.25
CA ASP A 332 39.28 -29.57 23.66
C ASP A 332 39.09 -29.69 25.17
N ASP A 333 38.16 -30.56 25.55
CA ASP A 333 37.82 -30.93 26.92
C ASP A 333 38.90 -31.82 27.54
N HIS A 334 40.19 -31.56 27.30
CA HIS A 334 41.30 -32.33 27.89
C HIS A 334 42.43 -31.41 28.34
N ASN A 335 42.29 -30.86 29.55
CA ASN A 335 43.43 -30.81 30.46
C ASN A 335 42.98 -30.74 31.93
N PRO A 336 42.89 -31.88 32.64
CA PRO A 336 43.05 -31.87 34.08
C PRO A 336 44.55 -31.98 34.37
N LEU A 337 45.12 -30.94 34.98
CA LEU A 337 46.18 -31.01 35.99
C LEU A 337 46.45 -29.62 36.58
#